data_AF-A0A2D0JR44-F1
#
_entry.id   AF-A0A2D0JR44-F1
#
_cell.length_a   1.000
_cell.length_b   1.000
_cell.length_c   1.000
_cell.angle_alpha   90.00
_cell.angle_beta   90.00
_cell.angle_gamma   90.00
#
_symmetry.space_group_name_H-M   'P 1'
#
loop_
_entity.id
_entity.type
_entity.pdbx_description
1 polymer ?
#
loop_
_entity_poly.entity_id
_entity_poly.type
_entity_poly.pdbx_seq_one_letter_code
_entity_poly.pdbx_strand_id
1 'polypeptide(L)' 'MTLNSKRDNFIRDDLYSFENISKRFTKKYINELVEEVKESVSLWPKLAKENEVPSSLIEEIETNLRMDI' A
#
# COMPACT_ATOMS: atom_id res chain seq x y z
N MET A 1 -3.19 -14.90 -2.92
CA MET A 1 -4.49 -14.36 -2.48
C MET A 1 -5.16 -13.71 -3.70
N THR A 2 -6.49 -13.75 -3.80
CA THR A 2 -7.23 -13.08 -4.88
C THR A 2 -8.23 -12.09 -4.30
N LEU A 3 -8.27 -10.88 -4.84
CA LEU A 3 -9.27 -9.85 -4.51
C LEU A 3 -9.99 -9.47 -5.81
N ASN A 4 -11.31 -9.55 -5.84
CA ASN A 4 -12.12 -9.29 -7.04
C ASN A 4 -11.63 -10.02 -8.30
N SER A 5 -11.28 -11.30 -8.15
CA SER A 5 -10.72 -12.15 -9.23
C SER A 5 -9.35 -11.72 -9.77
N LYS A 6 -8.71 -10.70 -9.18
CA LYS A 6 -7.36 -10.23 -9.51
C LYS A 6 -6.32 -10.88 -8.59
N ARG A 7 -5.11 -11.05 -9.11
CA ARG A 7 -3.92 -11.50 -8.35
C ARG A 7 -2.85 -10.42 -8.22
N ASP A 8 -2.88 -9.42 -9.08
CA ASP A 8 -2.01 -8.24 -9.07
C ASP A 8 -2.77 -7.00 -9.58
N ASN A 9 -2.07 -5.86 -9.67
CA ASN A 9 -2.59 -4.61 -10.25
C ASN A 9 -3.93 -4.18 -9.62
N PHE A 10 -3.98 -4.30 -8.30
CA PHE A 10 -5.10 -3.81 -7.52
C PHE A 10 -5.17 -2.29 -7.63
N ILE A 11 -6.40 -1.79 -7.70
CA ILE A 11 -6.73 -0.35 -7.64
C ILE A 11 -7.55 -0.08 -6.39
N ARG A 12 -7.66 1.19 -5.96
CA ARG A 12 -8.49 1.59 -4.81
C ARG A 12 -9.88 0.96 -4.79
N ASP A 13 -10.53 0.94 -5.95
CA ASP A 13 -11.88 0.40 -6.08
C ASP A 13 -11.97 -1.08 -5.73
N ASP A 14 -10.87 -1.83 -5.90
CA ASP A 14 -10.83 -3.22 -5.50
C ASP A 14 -10.92 -3.37 -3.98
N LEU A 15 -10.40 -2.41 -3.22
CA LEU A 15 -10.45 -2.44 -1.76
C LEU A 15 -11.86 -2.18 -1.24
N TYR A 16 -12.69 -1.43 -1.96
CA TYR A 16 -14.08 -1.18 -1.54
C TYR A 16 -14.93 -2.46 -1.47
N SER A 17 -14.53 -3.55 -2.15
CA SER A 17 -15.22 -4.83 -2.01
C SER A 17 -15.13 -5.42 -0.59
N PHE A 18 -14.22 -4.95 0.26
CA PHE A 18 -14.13 -5.36 1.67
C PHE A 18 -15.36 -4.98 2.48
N GLU A 19 -16.17 -4.01 2.04
CA GLU A 19 -17.46 -3.67 2.64
C GLU A 19 -18.39 -4.90 2.69
N ASN A 20 -18.30 -5.80 1.70
CA ASN A 20 -19.09 -7.04 1.64
C ASN A 20 -18.65 -8.08 2.70
N ILE A 21 -17.42 -7.97 3.21
CA ILE A 21 -16.87 -8.89 4.22
C ILE A 21 -17.19 -8.38 5.63
N SER A 22 -17.14 -7.06 5.85
CA SER A 22 -17.48 -6.46 7.14
C SER A 22 -17.91 -5.01 6.99
N LYS A 23 -18.98 -4.64 7.72
CA LYS A 23 -19.49 -3.26 7.80
C LYS A 23 -18.49 -2.24 8.37
N ARG A 24 -17.37 -2.71 8.95
CA ARG A 24 -16.28 -1.83 9.41
C ARG A 24 -15.52 -1.20 8.24
N PHE A 25 -15.44 -1.88 7.10
CA PHE A 25 -14.72 -1.42 5.92
C PHE A 25 -15.56 -0.44 5.10
N THR A 26 -15.96 0.67 5.73
CA THR A 26 -16.59 1.78 5.00
C THR A 26 -15.60 2.38 4.01
N LYS A 27 -16.08 2.95 2.90
CA LYS A 27 -15.23 3.66 1.93
C LYS A 27 -14.34 4.73 2.58
N LYS A 28 -14.88 5.47 3.55
CA LYS A 28 -14.14 6.48 4.30
C LYS A 28 -12.96 5.84 5.05
N TYR A 29 -13.22 4.79 5.81
CA TYR A 29 -12.19 4.07 6.55
C TYR A 29 -11.11 3.49 5.61
N ILE A 30 -11.51 2.90 4.48
CA ILE A 30 -10.56 2.38 3.49
C ILE A 30 -9.68 3.50 2.94
N ASN A 31 -10.25 4.65 2.61
CA ASN A 31 -9.48 5.79 2.10
C ASN A 31 -8.48 6.33 3.13
N GLU A 32 -8.93 6.50 4.38
CA GLU A 32 -8.05 6.94 5.47
C GLU A 32 -6.90 5.95 5.69
N LEU A 33 -7.21 4.65 5.70
CA LEU A 33 -6.21 3.60 5.86
C LEU A 33 -5.21 3.56 4.69
N VAL A 34 -5.67 3.72 3.45
CA VAL A 34 -4.80 3.73 2.27
C VAL A 34 -3.84 4.92 2.32
N GLU A 35 -4.32 6.11 2.67
CA GLU A 35 -3.43 7.28 2.78
C GLU A 35 -2.45 7.14 3.96
N GLU A 36 -2.89 6.63 5.12
CA GLU A 36 -2.01 6.37 6.27
C GLU A 36 -0.88 5.38 5.91
N VAL A 37 -1.23 4.30 5.20
CA VAL A 37 -0.24 3.32 4.73
C VAL A 37 0.71 3.96 3.71
N LYS A 38 0.19 4.75 2.75
CA LYS A 38 1.02 5.47 1.77
C LYS A 38 1.99 6.42 2.46
N GLU A 39 1.52 7.24 3.40
CA GLU A 39 2.37 8.12 4.18
C GLU A 39 3.47 7.33 4.90
N SER A 40 3.12 6.23 5.55
CA SER A 40 4.07 5.38 6.29
C SER A 40 5.13 4.76 5.37
N VAL A 41 4.73 4.16 4.24
CA VAL A 41 5.67 3.52 3.32
C VAL A 41 6.49 4.54 2.53
N SER A 42 6.01 5.77 2.35
CA SER A 42 6.79 6.85 1.71
C SER A 42 8.03 7.24 2.51
N LEU A 43 8.06 6.93 3.81
CA LEU A 43 9.23 7.15 4.67
C LEU A 43 10.33 6.11 4.45
N TRP A 44 10.07 5.05 3.68
CA TRP A 44 11.02 3.95 3.44
C TRP A 44 12.43 4.44 3.07
N PRO A 45 12.65 5.29 2.04
CA PRO A 45 14.00 5.67 1.65
C PRO A 45 14.76 6.42 2.75
N LYS A 46 14.04 7.18 3.57
CA LYS A 46 14.62 7.89 4.73
C LYS A 46 15.04 6.90 5.81
N LEU A 47 14.12 6.04 6.24
CA LEU A 47 14.39 5.05 7.29
C LEU A 47 15.46 4.04 6.88
N ALA A 48 15.47 3.64 5.61
CA ALA A 48 16.47 2.71 5.08
C ALA A 48 17.88 3.33 5.08
N LYS A 49 18.00 4.63 4.74
CA LYS A 49 19.27 5.37 4.86
C LYS A 49 19.72 5.48 6.33
N GLU A 50 18.81 5.79 7.24
CA GLU A 50 19.11 5.88 8.68
C GLU A 50 19.59 4.55 9.28
N ASN A 51 19.15 3.42 8.72
CA ASN A 51 19.53 2.07 9.14
C ASN A 51 20.61 1.43 8.27
N GLU A 52 21.35 2.23 7.48
CA GLU A 52 22.49 1.78 6.68
C GLU A 52 22.16 0.65 5.68
N VAL A 53 20.93 0.62 5.17
CA VAL A 53 20.51 -0.35 4.14
C VAL A 53 21.32 -0.10 2.84
N PRO A 54 21.82 -1.15 2.17
CA PRO A 54 22.51 -1.01 0.89
C PRO A 54 21.69 -0.25 -0.15
N SER A 55 22.30 0.72 -0.84
CA SER A 55 21.61 1.60 -1.79
C SER A 55 20.86 0.83 -2.89
N SER A 56 21.41 -0.31 -3.35
CA SER A 56 20.75 -1.15 -4.34
C SER A 56 19.40 -1.69 -3.87
N LEU A 57 19.27 -2.04 -2.59
CA LEU A 57 18.02 -2.52 -2.00
C LEU A 57 17.03 -1.38 -1.75
N ILE A 58 17.54 -0.19 -1.40
CA ILE A 58 16.70 1.01 -1.25
C ILE A 58 16.02 1.31 -2.59
N GLU A 59 16.79 1.36 -3.66
CA GLU A 59 16.31 1.62 -5.03
C GLU A 59 15.37 0.52 -5.53
N GLU A 60 15.70 -0.76 -5.30
CA GLU A 60 14.85 -1.88 -5.70
C GLU A 60 13.49 -1.82 -5.01
N ILE A 61 13.45 -1.56 -3.70
CA ILE A 61 12.18 -1.46 -2.97
C ILE A 61 11.42 -0.20 -3.38
N GLU A 62 12.09 0.95 -3.48
CA GLU A 62 11.48 2.23 -3.84
C GLU A 62 10.81 2.18 -5.23
N THR A 63 11.46 1.57 -6.22
CA THR A 63 10.90 1.40 -7.57
C THR A 63 9.69 0.46 -7.63
N ASN A 64 9.50 -0.37 -6.60
CA ASN A 64 8.36 -1.28 -6.48
C ASN A 64 7.25 -0.76 -5.54
N LEU A 65 7.43 0.42 -4.91
CA LEU A 65 6.38 1.04 -4.11
C LEU A 65 5.23 1.50 -5.00
N ARG A 66 4.03 0.92 -4.78
CA ARG A 66 2.81 1.27 -5.52
C ARG A 66 2.06 2.37 -4.78
N MET A 67 2.39 3.61 -5.10
CA MET A 67 1.81 4.80 -4.47
C MET A 67 0.53 5.31 -5.15
N ASP A 68 0.16 4.70 -6.27
CA ASP A 68 -0.98 5.02 -7.12
C ASP A 68 -2.24 4.16 -6.85
N ILE A 69 -2.18 3.30 -5.83
CA ILE A 69 -3.33 2.52 -5.33
C ILE A 69 -4.44 3.43 -4.81
#